data_AF-A0A1I4GI21-F1
#
_entry.id   AF-A0A1I4GI21-F1
#
_cell.length_a   1.000
_cell.length_b   1.000
_cell.length_c   1.000
_cell.angle_alpha   90.00
_cell.angle_beta   90.00
_cell.angle_gamma   90.00
#
_symmetry.space_group_name_H-M   'P 1'
#
loop_
_entity.id
_entity.type
_entity.pdbx_description
1 polymer ?
#
loop_
_entity_poly.entity_id
_entity_poly.type
_entity_poly.pdbx_seq_one_letter_code
_entity_poly.pdbx_strand_id
1 'polypeptide(L)'
;MSAWFAGPSTLPIKTATRRDGITQSVEAPVCLRVHHQARNNLDADVQGVVENALGAAFASLSLAGERAKSTTGLANDHTPLCHNTFIALPLVRTYRPHTEDGHGLRRHPAPSASVVGSGNPIHTDRDHRVIVQQHWQRGGNAANRLDHPRDANAPADASAGTWARV
;
A
#
# COMPACT_ATOMS: atom_id res chain seq x y z
N MET A 1 26.97 -12.72 15.62
CA MET A 1 27.22 -12.03 14.34
C MET A 1 25.86 -11.76 13.70
N SER A 2 25.27 -10.60 14.03
CA SER A 2 23.87 -10.29 13.69
C SER A 2 23.83 -9.72 12.27
N ALA A 3 23.32 -10.50 11.32
CA ALA A 3 23.05 -10.01 9.98
C ALA A 3 21.81 -9.12 10.03
N TRP A 4 22.00 -7.83 9.76
CA TRP A 4 20.91 -6.88 9.58
C TRP A 4 20.38 -7.03 8.15
N PHE A 5 19.13 -7.45 7.99
CA PHE A 5 18.48 -7.61 6.70
C PHE A 5 17.75 -6.32 6.31
N ALA A 6 18.44 -5.45 5.58
CA ALA A 6 17.86 -4.25 4.99
C ALA A 6 17.91 -4.38 3.46
N GLY A 7 16.81 -4.81 2.84
CA GLY A 7 16.67 -4.99 1.40
C GLY A 7 16.50 -6.46 0.94
N PRO A 8 16.27 -6.68 -0.37
CA PRO A 8 16.10 -8.03 -0.91
C PRO A 8 17.36 -8.83 -0.65
N SER A 9 17.23 -9.81 0.22
CA SER A 9 18.33 -10.62 0.73
C SER A 9 17.93 -12.08 0.66
N THR A 10 18.88 -12.93 0.28
CA THR A 10 18.68 -14.37 0.31
C THR A 10 18.82 -14.81 1.76
N LEU A 11 17.78 -15.43 2.31
CA LEU A 11 17.79 -15.88 3.71
C LEU A 11 18.16 -17.36 3.73
N PRO A 12 19.37 -17.74 4.19
CA PRO A 12 19.69 -19.14 4.39
C PRO A 12 18.87 -19.66 5.58
N ILE A 13 17.77 -20.37 5.30
CA ILE A 13 16.97 -21.02 6.33
C ILE A 13 17.57 -22.41 6.58
N LYS A 14 18.17 -22.61 7.76
CA LYS A 14 18.81 -23.88 8.14
C LYS A 14 17.81 -25.03 8.36
N THR A 15 16.57 -24.72 8.74
CA THR A 15 15.51 -25.74 8.94
C THR A 15 14.15 -25.08 8.79
N ALA A 16 13.31 -25.59 7.88
CA ALA A 16 11.90 -25.25 7.79
C ALA A 16 11.08 -26.53 7.66
N THR A 17 10.28 -26.84 8.68
CA THR A 17 9.35 -27.96 8.61
C THR A 17 8.06 -27.49 7.97
N ARG A 18 7.80 -27.91 6.72
CA ARG A 18 6.53 -27.68 6.06
C ARG A 18 5.45 -28.48 6.79
N ARG A 19 4.27 -27.88 7.04
CA ARG A 19 3.14 -28.52 7.74
C ARG A 19 2.69 -29.86 7.13
N ASP A 20 3.11 -30.14 5.90
CA ASP A 20 2.77 -31.33 5.12
C ASP A 20 3.76 -32.51 5.36
N GLY A 21 4.66 -32.42 6.33
CA GLY A 21 5.52 -33.54 6.77
C GLY A 21 6.68 -33.92 5.83
N ILE A 22 6.77 -33.31 4.64
CA ILE A 22 7.86 -33.57 3.69
C ILE A 22 9.06 -32.67 4.00
N THR A 23 10.16 -33.27 4.42
CA THR A 23 11.46 -32.59 4.58
C THR A 23 12.17 -32.59 3.23
N GLN A 24 12.05 -31.51 2.46
CA GLN A 24 12.88 -31.28 1.27
C GLN A 24 14.12 -30.45 1.63
N SER A 25 15.22 -30.64 0.90
CA SER A 25 16.36 -29.72 0.91
C SER A 25 15.87 -28.33 0.49
N VAL A 26 15.72 -27.42 1.45
CA VAL A 26 15.13 -26.11 1.20
C VAL A 26 16.19 -25.25 0.52
N GLU A 27 16.06 -25.02 -0.79
CA GLU A 27 16.77 -23.93 -1.45
C GLU A 27 16.47 -22.61 -0.71
N ALA A 28 17.50 -21.80 -0.47
CA ALA A 28 17.37 -20.60 0.34
C ALA A 28 16.34 -19.62 -0.28
N PRO A 29 15.23 -19.29 0.40
CA PRO A 29 14.22 -18.40 -0.17
C PRO A 29 14.74 -16.95 -0.29
N VAL A 30 14.16 -16.22 -1.23
CA VAL A 30 14.42 -14.79 -1.41
C VAL A 30 13.45 -14.01 -0.52
N CYS A 31 13.98 -13.18 0.37
CA CYS A 31 13.17 -12.28 1.17
C CYS A 31 12.69 -11.08 0.35
N LEU A 32 11.38 -10.84 0.34
CA LEU A 32 10.76 -9.69 -0.31
C LEU A 32 10.53 -8.52 0.65
N ARG A 33 10.17 -8.82 1.90
CA ARG A 33 9.87 -7.82 2.91
C ARG A 33 10.23 -8.34 4.29
N VAL A 34 10.78 -7.44 5.11
CA VAL A 34 10.97 -7.64 6.54
C VAL A 34 10.16 -6.59 7.28
N HIS A 35 9.37 -7.03 8.26
CA HIS A 35 8.76 -6.18 9.26
C HIS A 35 9.50 -6.39 10.58
N HIS A 36 10.04 -5.32 11.13
CA HIS A 36 10.78 -5.34 12.39
C HIS A 36 9.91 -4.76 13.51
N GLN A 37 9.82 -5.49 14.61
CA GLN A 37 9.25 -5.00 15.85
C GLN A 37 10.29 -5.19 16.95
N ALA A 38 10.76 -4.09 17.55
CA ALA A 38 11.74 -4.13 18.62
C ALA A 38 11.22 -3.33 19.82
N ARG A 39 11.50 -3.83 21.02
CA ARG A 39 11.31 -3.10 22.28
C ARG A 39 12.68 -2.63 22.75
N ASN A 40 12.75 -1.42 23.28
CA ASN A 40 13.95 -0.97 23.96
C ASN A 40 13.98 -1.58 25.38
N ASN A 41 15.12 -2.13 25.77
CA ASN A 41 15.35 -2.70 27.10
C ASN A 41 16.00 -1.66 28.02
N LEU A 42 15.43 -0.45 28.07
CA LEU A 42 15.91 0.57 29.02
C LEU A 42 15.52 0.14 30.43
N ASP A 43 16.49 0.11 31.33
CA ASP A 43 16.25 -0.09 32.76
C ASP A 43 15.38 1.04 33.32
N ALA A 44 14.64 0.73 34.39
CA ALA A 44 13.79 1.66 35.12
C ALA A 44 14.56 2.90 35.58
N ASP A 45 15.84 2.76 35.95
CA ASP A 45 16.68 3.90 36.35
C ASP A 45 16.91 4.89 35.20
N VAL A 46 17.17 4.38 34.00
CA VAL A 46 17.37 5.21 32.81
C VAL A 46 16.05 5.88 32.40
N GLN A 47 14.94 5.15 32.51
CA GLN A 47 13.62 5.72 32.26
C GLN A 47 13.30 6.83 33.28
N GLY A 48 13.62 6.64 34.56
CA GLY A 48 13.41 7.64 35.61
C GLY A 48 14.25 8.91 35.41
N VAL A 49 15.51 8.78 34.95
CA VAL A 49 16.34 9.95 34.60
C VAL A 49 15.74 10.73 33.42
N VAL A 50 15.24 10.02 32.41
CA VAL A 50 14.62 10.63 31.23
C VAL A 50 13.30 11.33 31.59
N GLU A 51 12.47 10.69 32.42
CA GLU A 51 11.24 11.26 32.93
C GLU A 51 11.51 12.53 33.75
N ASN A 52 12.50 12.49 34.65
CA ASN A 52 12.88 13.65 35.45
C ASN A 52 13.44 14.80 34.58
N ALA A 53 14.18 14.48 33.51
CA ALA A 53 14.73 15.48 32.61
C ALA A 53 13.67 16.12 31.69
N LEU A 54 12.63 15.37 31.29
CA LEU A 54 11.61 15.81 30.34
C LEU A 54 10.31 16.31 30.99
N GLY A 55 10.05 15.95 32.25
CA GLY A 55 8.88 16.37 33.01
C GLY A 55 7.56 16.11 32.27
N ALA A 56 6.67 17.11 32.19
CA ALA A 56 5.36 16.99 31.57
C ALA A 56 5.39 16.59 30.07
N ALA A 57 6.50 16.82 29.36
CA ALA A 57 6.66 16.40 27.97
C ALA A 57 6.86 14.89 27.83
N PHE A 58 7.34 14.21 28.86
CA PHE A 58 7.47 12.75 28.85
C PHE A 58 6.10 12.05 28.77
N ALA A 59 5.11 12.57 29.51
CA ALA A 59 3.76 12.02 29.51
C ALA A 59 3.08 12.09 28.13
N SER A 60 3.30 13.18 27.37
CA SER A 60 2.73 13.32 26.02
C SER A 60 3.41 12.40 25.00
N LEU A 61 4.71 12.14 25.14
CA LEU A 61 5.46 11.19 24.31
C LEU A 61 5.12 9.75 24.64
N SER A 62 4.91 9.43 25.92
CA SER A 62 4.51 8.09 26.38
C SER A 62 3.14 7.70 25.83
N LEU A 63 2.17 8.63 25.86
CA LEU A 63 0.82 8.46 25.28
C LEU A 63 0.84 8.22 23.76
N ALA A 64 1.76 8.85 23.01
CA ALA A 64 1.94 8.59 21.58
C ALA A 64 2.52 7.18 21.29
N GLY A 65 3.15 6.55 22.29
CA GLY A 65 3.66 5.18 22.26
C GLY A 65 2.70 4.11 22.80
N GLU A 66 1.52 4.48 23.32
CA GLU A 66 0.57 3.56 23.96
C GLU A 66 -0.23 2.69 22.98
N ARG A 67 0.46 1.88 22.18
CA ARG A 67 -0.11 0.66 21.58
C ARG A 67 0.41 -0.64 22.20
N ALA A 68 1.16 -0.55 23.31
CA ALA A 68 1.56 -1.70 24.09
C ALA A 68 1.58 -1.37 25.60
N LYS A 69 0.40 -1.37 26.23
CA LYS A 69 0.33 -1.58 27.68
C LYS A 69 0.81 -3.00 27.97
N SER A 70 2.07 -3.19 28.35
CA SER A 70 2.45 -4.41 29.06
C SER A 70 2.06 -4.19 30.52
N THR A 71 0.91 -4.77 30.89
CA THR A 71 0.52 -4.99 32.28
C THR A 71 1.67 -5.60 33.06
N THR A 72 2.05 -4.91 34.14
CA THR A 72 2.69 -5.44 35.36
C THR A 72 4.01 -6.20 35.17
N GLY A 73 5.07 -5.66 35.77
CA GLY A 73 6.33 -6.35 35.97
C GLY A 73 6.16 -7.67 36.72
N LEU A 74 6.06 -8.75 35.97
CA LEU A 74 6.32 -10.10 36.44
C LEU A 74 7.63 -10.54 35.79
N ALA A 75 8.60 -10.89 36.64
CA ALA A 75 9.81 -11.57 36.21
C ALA A 75 9.41 -12.78 35.34
N ASN A 76 9.98 -12.85 34.13
CA ASN A 76 9.66 -13.78 33.04
C ASN A 76 8.46 -13.40 32.14
N ASP A 77 8.33 -12.13 31.74
CA ASP A 77 7.60 -11.81 30.51
C ASP A 77 8.40 -12.38 29.32
N HIS A 78 7.92 -13.48 28.74
CA HIS A 78 8.54 -14.15 27.60
C HIS A 78 8.30 -13.42 26.27
N THR A 79 7.78 -12.19 26.27
CA THR A 79 7.68 -11.41 25.04
C THR A 79 9.07 -11.12 24.45
N PRO A 80 9.29 -11.40 23.16
CA PRO A 80 10.60 -11.25 22.55
C PRO A 80 10.99 -9.78 22.42
N LEU A 81 12.22 -9.44 22.82
CA LEU A 81 12.80 -8.10 22.65
C LEU A 81 12.82 -7.63 21.19
N CYS A 82 12.96 -8.58 20.27
CA CYS A 82 12.92 -8.34 18.84
C CYS A 82 12.10 -9.45 18.16
N HIS A 83 11.10 -9.03 17.40
CA HIS A 83 10.25 -9.89 16.60
C HIS A 83 10.29 -9.42 15.15
N ASN A 84 10.76 -10.28 14.25
CA ASN A 84 10.84 -9.99 12.82
C ASN A 84 9.92 -10.92 12.05
N THR A 85 9.08 -10.35 11.20
CA THR A 85 8.19 -11.08 10.28
C THR A 85 8.69 -10.91 8.87
N PHE A 86 8.88 -12.03 8.16
CA PHE A 86 9.41 -12.03 6.79
C PHE A 86 8.33 -12.50 5.81
N ILE A 87 8.26 -11.84 4.66
CA ILE A 87 7.58 -12.35 3.47
C ILE A 87 8.68 -12.78 2.50
N ALA A 88 8.65 -14.04 2.08
CA ALA A 88 9.67 -14.61 1.22
C ALA A 88 9.04 -15.47 0.12
N LEU A 89 9.76 -15.63 -0.99
CA LEU A 89 9.41 -16.51 -2.09
C LEU A 89 10.47 -17.60 -2.26
N PRO A 90 10.09 -18.80 -2.73
CA PRO A 90 11.06 -19.81 -3.15
C PRO A 90 11.99 -19.24 -4.25
N LEU A 91 13.28 -19.58 -4.19
CA LEU A 91 14.29 -19.08 -5.13
C LEU A 91 13.95 -19.37 -6.60
N VAL A 92 13.37 -20.55 -6.87
CA VAL A 92 12.91 -20.97 -8.20
C VAL A 92 11.76 -20.12 -8.76
N ARG A 93 11.07 -19.34 -7.93
CA ARG A 93 9.95 -18.49 -8.37
C ARG A 93 10.47 -17.09 -8.68
N THR A 94 10.38 -16.69 -9.95
CA THR A 94 10.69 -15.33 -10.37
C THR A 94 9.74 -14.34 -9.70
N TYR A 95 10.28 -13.39 -8.94
CA TYR A 95 9.52 -12.27 -8.41
C TYR A 95 9.28 -11.24 -9.51
N ARG A 96 8.02 -10.90 -9.77
CA ARG A 96 7.63 -9.75 -10.57
C ARG A 96 6.95 -8.76 -9.63
N PRO A 97 7.50 -7.55 -9.41
CA PRO A 97 6.81 -6.55 -8.62
C PRO A 97 5.46 -6.31 -9.28
N HIS A 98 4.41 -6.27 -8.48
CA HIS A 98 3.12 -5.80 -8.94
C HIS A 98 3.25 -4.27 -9.08
N THR A 99 3.95 -3.85 -10.13
CA THR A 99 3.95 -2.45 -10.54
C THR A 99 2.51 -2.11 -10.85
N GLU A 100 2.10 -1.06 -10.20
CA GLU A 100 0.94 -0.35 -10.62
C GLU A 100 1.20 0.12 -12.07
N ASP A 101 0.25 -0.25 -12.96
CA ASP A 101 0.35 -0.28 -14.43
C ASP A 101 1.70 -0.71 -15.06
N GLY A 102 1.75 -0.79 -16.39
CA GLY A 102 2.96 -1.18 -17.13
C GLY A 102 4.11 -0.17 -17.04
N HIS A 103 3.91 0.95 -16.33
CA HIS A 103 4.82 2.10 -16.27
C HIS A 103 5.23 2.48 -14.84
N GLY A 104 4.82 1.72 -13.82
CA GLY A 104 5.28 1.94 -12.44
C GLY A 104 4.55 3.05 -11.69
N LEU A 105 3.38 3.47 -12.15
CA LEU A 105 2.54 4.48 -11.51
C LEU A 105 1.35 3.87 -10.81
N ARG A 106 0.92 4.48 -9.69
CA ARG A 106 -0.16 3.95 -8.87
C ARG A 106 -1.39 3.54 -9.67
N ARG A 107 -1.99 2.39 -9.34
CA ARG A 107 -3.08 1.80 -10.13
C ARG A 107 -4.30 2.60 -9.70
N HIS A 108 -4.43 3.78 -10.29
CA HIS A 108 -5.52 4.69 -9.99
C HIS A 108 -6.83 3.94 -10.26
N PRO A 109 -7.86 4.12 -9.41
CA PRO A 109 -9.20 3.70 -9.75
C PRO A 109 -9.49 4.18 -11.17
N ALA A 110 -10.00 3.29 -12.03
CA ALA A 110 -10.36 3.68 -13.39
C ALA A 110 -11.33 4.87 -13.30
N PRO A 111 -11.03 6.01 -13.94
CA PRO A 111 -11.91 7.17 -13.88
C PRO A 111 -13.26 6.81 -14.52
N SER A 112 -14.35 7.22 -13.88
CA SER A 112 -15.69 7.12 -14.45
C SER A 112 -15.98 8.30 -15.39
N ALA A 113 -16.85 8.06 -16.37
CA ALA A 113 -17.23 9.04 -17.38
C ALA A 113 -18.68 8.81 -17.81
N SER A 114 -19.30 9.82 -18.41
CA SER A 114 -20.68 9.74 -18.94
C SER A 114 -20.64 9.44 -20.43
N VAL A 115 -21.47 8.52 -20.90
CA VAL A 115 -21.66 8.28 -22.34
C VAL A 115 -22.43 9.45 -22.95
N VAL A 116 -21.93 9.99 -24.07
CA VAL A 116 -22.55 11.09 -24.83
C VAL A 116 -22.82 10.67 -26.27
N GLY A 117 -23.78 11.32 -26.93
CA GLY A 117 -24.11 10.99 -28.31
C GLY A 117 -25.12 11.94 -28.95
N SER A 118 -25.52 11.62 -30.18
CA SER A 118 -26.32 12.50 -31.05
C SER A 118 -27.84 12.31 -30.90
N GLY A 119 -28.33 12.01 -29.69
CA GLY A 119 -29.77 11.82 -29.41
C GLY A 119 -30.39 10.48 -29.84
N ASN A 120 -29.63 9.58 -30.48
CA ASN A 120 -30.09 8.22 -30.78
C ASN A 120 -30.06 7.31 -29.54
N PRO A 121 -30.90 6.28 -29.41
CA PRO A 121 -30.84 5.38 -28.26
C PRO A 121 -29.58 4.49 -28.23
N ILE A 122 -28.88 4.34 -29.36
CA ILE A 122 -27.66 3.55 -29.51
C ILE A 122 -26.54 4.48 -30.01
N HIS A 123 -25.44 4.52 -29.25
CA HIS A 123 -24.30 5.43 -29.48
C HIS A 123 -22.99 4.67 -29.73
N THR A 124 -23.06 3.59 -30.53
CA THR A 124 -21.90 2.75 -30.80
C THR A 124 -21.47 2.79 -32.27
N ASP A 125 -20.18 2.56 -32.52
CA ASP A 125 -19.61 2.44 -33.87
C ASP A 125 -19.40 0.97 -34.29
N ARG A 126 -18.85 0.77 -35.49
CA ARG A 126 -18.50 -0.55 -36.04
C ARG A 126 -17.57 -1.36 -35.12
N ASP A 127 -16.73 -0.68 -34.33
CA ASP A 127 -15.73 -1.30 -33.46
C ASP A 127 -16.22 -1.42 -32.01
N HIS A 128 -17.54 -1.32 -31.78
CA HIS A 128 -18.18 -1.42 -30.47
C HIS A 128 -17.66 -0.40 -29.45
N ARG A 129 -17.33 0.80 -29.92
CA ARG A 129 -16.89 1.92 -29.06
C ARG A 129 -18.06 2.82 -28.72
N VAL A 130 -17.94 3.55 -27.62
CA VAL A 130 -18.85 4.64 -27.24
C VAL A 130 -18.06 5.93 -27.04
N ILE A 131 -18.67 7.08 -27.28
CA ILE A 131 -18.06 8.38 -26.95
C ILE A 131 -18.37 8.67 -25.48
N VAL A 132 -17.34 8.99 -24.70
CA VAL A 132 -17.47 9.38 -23.29
C VAL A 132 -16.97 10.79 -23.05
N GLN A 133 -17.66 11.49 -22.16
CA GLN A 133 -17.28 12.79 -21.62
C GLN A 133 -16.79 12.63 -20.17
N GLN A 134 -15.62 13.20 -19.88
CA GLN A 134 -14.96 13.09 -18.59
C GLN A 134 -15.48 14.13 -17.60
N HIS A 135 -15.45 13.82 -16.31
CA HIS A 135 -15.93 14.73 -15.26
C HIS A 135 -15.12 16.04 -15.11
N TRP A 136 -13.89 16.07 -15.63
CA TRP A 136 -13.03 17.24 -15.59
C TRP A 136 -13.21 18.19 -16.79
N GLN A 137 -13.97 17.80 -17.82
CA GLN A 137 -14.40 18.72 -18.88
C GLN A 137 -15.44 19.72 -18.34
N ARG A 138 -15.50 20.93 -18.91
CA ARG A 138 -16.32 22.07 -18.45
C ARG A 138 -17.15 22.68 -19.58
N GLY A 139 -18.30 23.23 -19.21
CA GLY A 139 -19.31 23.76 -20.11
C GLY A 139 -20.71 23.57 -19.52
N GLY A 140 -21.71 24.24 -20.10
CA GLY A 140 -23.09 24.23 -19.59
C GLY A 140 -23.71 22.83 -19.45
N ASN A 141 -23.26 21.86 -20.26
CA ASN A 141 -23.69 20.46 -20.20
C ASN A 141 -22.65 19.52 -19.58
N ALA A 142 -21.67 20.04 -18.84
CA ALA A 142 -20.70 19.23 -18.11
C ALA A 142 -21.35 18.52 -16.90
N ALA A 143 -20.73 17.43 -16.44
CA ALA A 143 -21.18 16.71 -15.24
C ALA A 143 -21.19 17.59 -13.98
N ASN A 144 -20.27 18.56 -13.90
CA ASN A 144 -20.19 19.53 -12.81
C ASN A 144 -21.02 20.81 -13.06
N ARG A 145 -21.61 20.98 -14.26
CA ARG A 145 -22.31 22.19 -14.73
C ARG A 145 -21.53 23.50 -14.52
N LEU A 146 -20.20 23.41 -14.48
CA LEU A 146 -19.36 24.59 -14.35
C LEU A 146 -19.05 25.15 -15.73
N ASP A 147 -19.25 26.45 -15.90
CA ASP A 147 -18.82 27.16 -17.09
C ASP A 147 -17.32 27.02 -17.31
N HIS A 148 -16.92 27.05 -18.58
CA HIS A 148 -15.53 27.04 -18.96
C HIS A 148 -15.00 28.49 -18.94
N PRO A 149 -13.80 28.76 -18.37
CA PRO A 149 -13.21 30.11 -18.34
C PRO A 149 -12.80 30.67 -19.72
N ARG A 150 -13.07 29.92 -20.80
CA ARG A 150 -12.80 30.23 -22.22
C ARG A 150 -13.91 29.53 -23.02
N ASP A 151 -13.55 28.65 -23.94
CA ASP A 151 -14.51 27.90 -24.76
C ASP A 151 -14.98 26.61 -24.06
N ALA A 152 -16.29 26.37 -24.06
CA ALA A 152 -16.86 25.14 -23.50
C ALA A 152 -16.31 23.91 -24.25
N ASN A 153 -15.82 22.92 -23.50
CA ASN A 153 -15.29 21.66 -24.04
C ASN A 153 -16.10 20.44 -23.58
N ALA A 154 -17.33 20.69 -23.11
CA ALA A 154 -18.31 19.70 -22.64
C ALA A 154 -19.72 19.99 -23.19
N PRO A 155 -19.93 19.89 -24.51
CA PRO A 155 -21.24 20.12 -25.15
C PRO A 155 -22.28 19.04 -24.85
N ALA A 156 -21.86 17.88 -24.32
CA ALA A 156 -22.68 16.67 -24.12
C ALA A 156 -23.29 16.10 -25.40
N ASP A 157 -22.59 16.22 -26.53
CA ASP A 157 -22.95 15.62 -27.81
C ASP A 157 -21.77 14.83 -28.41
N ALA A 158 -21.97 14.27 -29.61
CA ALA A 158 -20.94 13.50 -30.30
C ALA A 158 -19.80 14.35 -30.89
N SER A 159 -19.87 15.70 -30.82
CA SER A 159 -18.83 16.59 -31.38
C SER A 159 -17.59 16.67 -30.49
N ALA A 160 -17.71 16.35 -29.20
CA ALA A 160 -16.60 16.38 -28.25
C ALA A 160 -16.66 15.21 -27.26
N GLY A 161 -15.57 14.46 -27.17
CA GLY A 161 -15.43 13.33 -26.26
C GLY A 161 -14.28 12.40 -26.66
N THR A 162 -14.11 11.31 -25.92
CA THR A 162 -13.10 10.28 -26.21
C THR A 162 -13.80 8.96 -26.51
N TRP A 163 -13.32 8.24 -27.53
CA TRP A 163 -13.79 6.89 -27.80
C TRP A 163 -13.24 5.90 -26.78
N ALA A 164 -14.15 5.22 -26.07
CA ALA A 164 -13.84 4.16 -25.12
C ALA A 164 -14.42 2.82 -25.62
N ARG A 165 -13.70 1.73 -25.36
CA ARG A 165 -14.20 0.36 -25.53
C ARG A 165 -14.82 -0.12 -24.23
N VAL A 166 -15.93 -0.84 -24.35
CA VAL A 166 -16.65 -1.48 -23.25
C VAL A 166 -16.43 -2.98 -23.31
#